data_AF-A0A3M7DRX8-F1
#
_entry.id   AF-A0A3M7DRX8-F1
#
_cell.length_a   1.000
_cell.length_b   1.000
_cell.length_c   1.000
_cell.angle_alpha   90.00
_cell.angle_beta   90.00
_cell.angle_gamma   90.00
#
_symmetry.space_group_name_H-M   'P 1'
#
loop_
_entity.id
_entity.type
_entity.pdbx_description
1 polymer ?
#
loop_
_entity_poly.entity_id
_entity_poly.type
_entity_poly.pdbx_seq_one_letter_code
_entity_poly.pdbx_strand_id
1 'polypeptide(L)'
;MPPTLLGLPRELRDQIYLYLIQKANTRKAPPSPPFAGKRQRGPDDIFYSLDRPINRWPSIALVNHQLLEEVRENVSKQPSGKPAAELDLMAKGYCFYPTWTLLPGCIRRGQSVNLNVNLRIFSTEAFRTNDGWPRQPGAGFRTLLALLNNYLVSGPSLSPVDDTTDIGPYLINVLSVDVTFHDLYTPDTWPATAQEILKMLRELASSGIPDPYVQKVKAVVTFDSRSRSMRFKQEWPVAETVDEKQSRHWRKAGFIFALSQSEAAPQA
;
A
#
# COMPACT_ATOMS: atom_id res chain seq x y z
N MET A 1 1.94 24.90 -35.65
CA MET A 1 1.40 23.78 -34.84
C MET A 1 2.19 23.71 -33.55
N PRO A 2 1.57 23.47 -32.39
CA PRO A 2 2.30 23.27 -31.16
C PRO A 2 3.21 22.03 -31.28
N PRO A 3 4.44 22.05 -30.73
CA PRO A 3 5.33 20.91 -30.76
C PRO A 3 4.68 19.72 -30.02
N THR A 4 4.63 18.57 -30.67
CA THR A 4 4.15 17.31 -30.08
C THR A 4 5.28 16.65 -29.30
N LEU A 5 4.95 15.86 -28.26
CA LEU A 5 5.94 15.17 -27.44
C LEU A 5 6.92 14.33 -28.29
N LEU A 6 6.41 13.62 -29.29
CA LEU A 6 7.21 12.81 -30.22
C LEU A 6 8.08 13.63 -31.18
N GLY A 7 7.76 14.91 -31.39
CA GLY A 7 8.58 15.83 -32.17
C GLY A 7 9.81 16.34 -31.42
N LEU A 8 9.93 16.08 -30.11
CA LEU A 8 11.11 16.44 -29.32
C LEU A 8 12.22 15.42 -29.52
N PRO A 9 13.51 15.80 -29.48
CA PRO A 9 14.64 14.87 -29.38
C PRO A 9 14.49 13.90 -28.20
N ARG A 10 15.07 12.70 -28.34
CA ARG A 10 14.92 11.62 -27.36
C ARG A 10 15.40 12.02 -25.97
N GLU A 11 16.47 12.78 -25.90
CA GLU A 11 17.10 13.25 -24.67
C GLU A 11 16.13 14.13 -23.87
N LEU A 12 15.38 15.00 -24.55
CA LEU A 12 14.37 15.84 -23.91
C LEU A 12 13.16 15.01 -23.47
N ARG A 13 12.75 14.01 -24.25
CA ARG A 13 11.68 13.10 -23.85
C ARG A 13 12.06 12.29 -22.61
N ASP A 14 13.29 11.78 -22.53
CA ASP A 14 13.80 11.07 -21.35
C ASP A 14 13.80 11.95 -20.10
N GLN A 15 14.23 13.21 -20.21
CA GLN A 15 14.14 14.17 -19.10
C GLN A 15 12.70 14.42 -18.66
N ILE A 16 11.77 14.52 -19.61
CA ILE A 16 10.34 14.66 -19.32
C ILE A 16 9.81 13.41 -18.62
N TYR A 17 10.14 12.20 -19.08
CA TYR A 17 9.71 10.97 -18.41
C TYR A 17 10.26 10.87 -17.00
N LEU A 18 11.54 11.15 -16.80
CA LEU A 18 12.15 11.15 -15.48
C LEU A 18 11.46 12.16 -14.54
N TYR A 19 11.21 13.38 -15.02
CA TYR A 19 10.46 14.38 -14.26
C TYR A 19 9.05 13.90 -13.91
N LEU A 20 8.34 13.28 -14.85
CA LEU A 20 6.96 12.87 -14.63
C LEU A 20 6.85 11.63 -13.73
N ILE A 21 7.77 10.68 -13.87
CA ILE A 21 7.90 9.49 -13.02
C ILE A 21 8.28 9.89 -11.59
N GLN A 22 9.22 10.82 -11.41
CA GLN A 22 9.80 11.15 -10.11
C GLN A 22 9.14 12.34 -9.39
N LYS A 23 8.66 13.35 -10.13
CA LYS A 23 8.19 14.63 -9.55
C LYS A 23 6.74 14.98 -9.85
N ALA A 24 6.20 14.65 -11.02
CA ALA A 24 4.80 15.03 -11.30
C ALA A 24 3.77 14.11 -10.64
N ASN A 25 4.19 12.88 -10.32
CA ASN A 25 3.35 11.92 -9.61
C ASN A 25 3.60 11.93 -8.09
N THR A 26 4.37 12.90 -7.57
CA THR A 26 4.48 13.11 -6.13
C THR A 26 3.39 14.06 -5.64
N ARG A 27 2.67 13.62 -4.60
CA ARG A 27 1.67 14.41 -3.90
C ARG A 27 2.15 14.62 -2.48
N LYS A 28 1.94 15.84 -1.96
CA LYS A 28 2.15 16.10 -0.54
C LYS A 28 1.14 15.29 0.27
N ALA A 29 1.61 14.55 1.27
CA ALA A 29 0.75 13.86 2.21
C ALA A 29 -0.22 14.87 2.89
N PRO A 30 -1.52 14.56 3.02
CA PRO A 30 -2.45 15.41 3.76
C PRO A 30 -1.97 15.63 5.20
N PRO A 31 -2.15 16.80 5.82
CA PRO A 31 -1.65 17.03 7.17
C PRO A 31 -2.35 16.16 8.22
N SER A 32 -3.66 15.94 8.10
CA SER A 32 -4.45 15.07 9.00
C SER A 32 -5.76 14.63 8.32
N PRO A 33 -6.52 13.68 8.90
CA PRO A 33 -7.72 13.11 8.26
C PRO A 33 -8.77 14.12 7.77
N PRO A 34 -9.09 15.22 8.48
CA PRO A 34 -10.02 16.24 7.99
C PRO A 34 -9.57 16.92 6.68
N PHE A 35 -8.27 16.93 6.40
CA PHE A 35 -7.68 17.53 5.19
C PHE A 35 -7.41 16.48 4.11
N ALA A 36 -7.91 15.26 4.26
CA ALA A 36 -7.68 14.17 3.31
C ALA A 36 -8.40 14.36 1.95
N GLY A 37 -9.19 15.43 1.79
CA GLY A 37 -9.98 15.71 0.59
C GLY A 37 -11.30 14.94 0.56
N LYS A 38 -11.94 14.88 -0.61
CA LYS A 38 -13.23 14.18 -0.78
C LYS A 38 -13.02 12.66 -0.80
N ARG A 39 -13.76 11.95 0.05
CA ARG A 39 -13.62 10.51 0.26
C ARG A 39 -14.96 9.78 0.17
N GLN A 40 -14.91 8.53 -0.27
CA GLN A 40 -16.02 7.60 -0.20
C GLN A 40 -15.69 6.51 0.82
N ARG A 41 -16.65 6.22 1.72
CA ARG A 41 -16.53 5.11 2.67
C ARG A 41 -16.68 3.79 1.92
N GLY A 42 -15.67 2.95 2.02
CA GLY A 42 -15.67 1.57 1.54
C GLY A 42 -15.77 0.56 2.69
N PRO A 43 -15.52 -0.73 2.40
CA PRO A 43 -15.45 -1.78 3.40
C PRO A 43 -14.35 -1.52 4.44
N ASP A 44 -14.45 -2.18 5.59
CA ASP A 44 -13.45 -2.14 6.69
C ASP A 44 -13.09 -0.73 7.19
N ASP A 45 -14.03 0.22 7.06
CA ASP A 45 -13.86 1.64 7.41
C ASP A 45 -12.70 2.34 6.68
N ILE A 46 -12.41 1.90 5.44
CA ILE A 46 -11.47 2.57 4.55
C ILE A 46 -12.17 3.71 3.81
N PHE A 47 -11.59 4.90 3.86
CA PHE A 47 -12.08 6.10 3.17
C PHE A 47 -11.22 6.38 1.92
N TYR A 48 -11.63 5.79 0.79
CA TYR A 48 -10.93 5.91 -0.48
C TYR A 48 -11.03 7.31 -1.06
N SER A 49 -9.94 7.76 -1.70
CA SER A 49 -9.90 9.06 -2.38
C SER A 49 -10.80 9.07 -3.60
N LEU A 50 -11.68 10.05 -3.70
CA LEU A 50 -12.40 10.35 -4.95
C LEU A 50 -11.47 11.02 -5.97
N ASP A 51 -10.42 11.68 -5.49
CA ASP A 51 -9.39 12.31 -6.32
C ASP A 51 -8.39 11.26 -6.79
N ARG A 52 -8.81 10.47 -7.79
CA ARG A 52 -7.97 9.41 -8.37
C ARG A 52 -6.58 9.98 -8.73
N PRO A 53 -5.48 9.26 -8.44
CA PRO A 53 -4.18 9.64 -8.97
C PRO A 53 -4.31 9.78 -10.48
N ILE A 54 -3.82 10.90 -11.04
CA ILE A 54 -3.95 11.20 -12.47
C ILE A 54 -3.04 10.22 -13.21
N ASN A 55 -3.60 9.05 -13.52
CA ASN A 55 -2.90 7.99 -14.21
C ASN A 55 -3.07 8.19 -15.72
N ARG A 56 -2.73 9.39 -16.23
CA ARG A 56 -2.78 9.70 -17.67
C ARG A 56 -1.58 9.09 -18.42
N TRP A 57 -0.47 8.89 -17.73
CA TRP A 57 0.76 8.31 -18.27
C TRP A 57 0.64 6.86 -18.77
N PRO A 58 0.03 5.91 -18.05
CA PRO A 58 -0.19 4.58 -18.58
C PRO A 58 -1.18 4.62 -19.74
N SER A 59 -2.22 5.46 -19.72
CA SER A 59 -3.12 5.60 -20.87
C SER A 59 -2.40 6.06 -22.13
N ILE A 60 -1.46 7.02 -22.01
CA ILE A 60 -0.66 7.53 -23.15
C ILE A 60 0.40 6.50 -23.59
N ALA A 61 1.05 5.82 -22.65
CA ALA A 61 2.03 4.80 -22.95
C ALA A 61 1.38 3.54 -23.57
N LEU A 62 0.16 3.17 -23.18
CA LEU A 62 -0.56 2.02 -23.73
C LEU A 62 -1.01 2.23 -25.18
N VAL A 63 -1.23 3.48 -25.60
CA VAL A 63 -1.64 3.80 -26.99
C VAL A 63 -0.47 4.04 -27.94
N ASN A 64 0.77 4.15 -27.44
CA ASN A 64 1.95 4.37 -28.28
C ASN A 64 3.13 3.48 -27.83
N HIS A 65 3.44 2.47 -28.64
CA HIS A 65 4.50 1.49 -28.36
C HIS A 65 5.89 2.11 -28.18
N GLN A 66 6.21 3.17 -28.94
CA GLN A 66 7.48 3.88 -28.79
C GLN A 66 7.56 4.50 -27.40
N LEU A 67 6.60 5.36 -27.03
CA LEU A 67 6.53 5.98 -25.70
C LEU A 67 6.57 4.95 -24.57
N LEU A 68 5.91 3.80 -24.77
CA LEU A 68 5.93 2.68 -23.82
C LEU A 68 7.33 2.15 -23.58
N GLU A 69 8.11 1.92 -24.63
CA GLU A 69 9.49 1.44 -24.55
C GLU A 69 10.40 2.48 -23.92
N GLU A 70 10.25 3.76 -24.30
CA GLU A 70 11.06 4.85 -23.72
C GLU A 70 10.83 4.96 -22.21
N VAL A 71 9.56 4.89 -21.78
CA VAL A 71 9.20 4.92 -20.35
C VAL A 71 9.74 3.68 -19.63
N ARG A 72 9.67 2.49 -20.24
CA ARG A 72 10.24 1.26 -19.65
C ARG A 72 11.74 1.39 -19.39
N GLU A 73 12.50 1.87 -20.36
CA GLU A 73 13.94 2.06 -20.23
C GLU A 73 14.27 3.05 -19.11
N ASN A 74 13.51 4.13 -18.96
CA ASN A 74 13.71 5.10 -17.89
C ASN A 74 13.34 4.53 -16.51
N VAL A 75 12.34 3.65 -16.43
CA VAL A 75 12.00 2.93 -15.19
C VAL A 75 13.10 1.95 -14.80
N SER A 76 13.67 1.20 -15.75
CA SER A 76 14.77 0.25 -15.47
C SER A 76 16.07 0.93 -15.06
N LYS A 77 16.29 2.18 -15.49
CA LYS A 77 17.46 3.00 -15.12
C LYS A 77 17.36 3.58 -13.70
N GLN A 78 16.26 3.37 -12.97
CA GLN A 78 16.15 3.81 -11.58
C GLN A 78 17.13 3.04 -10.68
N PRO A 79 17.71 3.69 -9.66
CA PRO A 79 18.77 3.11 -8.82
C PRO A 79 18.37 1.83 -8.07
N SER A 80 17.08 1.60 -7.85
CA SER A 80 16.55 0.37 -7.25
C SER A 80 16.27 -0.75 -8.26
N GLY A 81 16.32 -0.48 -9.57
CA GLY A 81 15.91 -1.39 -10.65
C GLY A 81 14.41 -1.77 -10.66
N LYS A 82 13.66 -1.41 -9.62
CA LYS A 82 12.22 -1.67 -9.44
C LYS A 82 11.48 -0.37 -9.12
N PRO A 83 10.22 -0.20 -9.60
CA PRO A 83 9.43 0.98 -9.30
C PRO A 83 9.20 1.09 -7.79
N ALA A 84 9.18 2.32 -7.27
CA ALA A 84 8.81 2.61 -5.88
C ALA A 84 7.46 3.31 -5.83
N ALA A 85 6.53 2.77 -5.03
CA ALA A 85 5.25 3.39 -4.73
C ALA A 85 5.20 3.75 -3.24
N GLU A 86 4.61 4.90 -2.93
CA GLU A 86 4.45 5.37 -1.56
C GLU A 86 2.99 5.68 -1.27
N LEU A 87 2.49 5.03 -0.24
CA LEU A 87 1.14 5.17 0.26
C LEU A 87 1.20 5.79 1.65
N ASP A 88 0.65 6.99 1.80
CA ASP A 88 0.37 7.57 3.10
C ASP A 88 -0.94 7.01 3.64
N LEU A 89 -0.89 6.42 4.83
CA LEU A 89 -2.05 5.84 5.47
C LEU A 89 -2.26 6.47 6.84
N MET A 90 -3.25 7.36 6.93
CA MET A 90 -3.64 7.93 8.22
C MET A 90 -4.66 7.03 8.90
N ALA A 91 -4.41 6.68 10.16
CA ALA A 91 -5.35 5.97 11.02
C ALA A 91 -5.86 6.91 12.11
N LYS A 92 -7.17 7.08 12.23
CA LYS A 92 -7.82 7.83 13.31
C LYS A 92 -9.09 7.13 13.76
N GLY A 93 -9.16 6.83 15.04
CA GLY A 93 -10.13 5.92 15.64
C GLY A 93 -9.99 4.57 14.96
N TYR A 94 -11.08 4.17 14.31
CA TYR A 94 -11.16 2.97 13.48
C TYR A 94 -11.26 3.29 11.99
N CYS A 95 -10.99 4.53 11.59
CA CYS A 95 -11.10 4.99 10.22
C CYS A 95 -9.73 5.12 9.56
N PHE A 96 -9.63 4.66 8.32
CA PHE A 96 -8.38 4.62 7.57
C PHE A 96 -8.47 5.46 6.31
N TYR A 97 -7.46 6.30 6.05
CA TYR A 97 -7.47 7.28 4.96
C TYR A 97 -6.24 7.09 4.05
N PRO A 98 -6.26 6.13 3.12
CA PRO A 98 -5.14 5.85 2.22
C PRO A 98 -4.98 6.95 1.15
N THR A 99 -3.77 7.44 0.94
CA THR A 99 -3.45 8.48 -0.06
C THR A 99 -2.13 8.17 -0.74
N TRP A 100 -2.13 7.97 -2.05
CA TRP A 100 -0.89 7.84 -2.81
C TRP A 100 -0.09 9.14 -2.77
N THR A 101 1.10 9.12 -2.17
CA THR A 101 2.07 10.22 -2.20
C THR A 101 3.06 10.06 -3.32
N LEU A 102 3.34 8.83 -3.75
CA LEU A 102 4.07 8.53 -4.97
C LEU A 102 3.42 7.31 -5.62
N LEU A 103 3.06 7.44 -6.89
CA LEU A 103 2.61 6.30 -7.68
C LEU A 103 3.33 6.31 -9.03
N PRO A 104 4.15 5.29 -9.32
CA PRO A 104 4.71 5.12 -10.65
C PRO A 104 3.61 5.13 -11.70
N GLY A 105 3.76 5.97 -12.73
CA GLY A 105 2.76 6.10 -13.79
C GLY A 105 2.60 4.85 -14.66
N CYS A 106 3.36 3.78 -14.45
CA CYS A 106 3.28 2.55 -15.25
C CYS A 106 3.50 1.32 -14.35
N ILE A 107 2.56 1.03 -13.44
CA ILE A 107 2.58 -0.25 -12.71
C ILE A 107 1.82 -1.29 -13.51
N ARG A 108 2.47 -2.43 -13.75
CA ARG A 108 1.89 -3.57 -14.45
C ARG A 108 1.61 -4.73 -13.51
N ARG A 109 0.59 -5.51 -13.85
CA ARG A 109 0.36 -6.84 -13.27
C ARG A 109 1.59 -7.72 -13.57
N GLY A 110 2.03 -8.52 -12.60
CA GLY A 110 3.24 -9.34 -12.66
C GLY A 110 4.57 -8.58 -12.49
N GLN A 111 4.57 -7.24 -12.48
CA GLN A 111 5.78 -6.46 -12.17
C GLN A 111 5.86 -6.20 -10.67
N SER A 112 6.96 -6.64 -10.04
CA SER A 112 7.17 -6.39 -8.61
C SER A 112 7.55 -4.93 -8.33
N VAL A 113 6.85 -4.30 -7.39
CA VAL A 113 7.07 -2.90 -6.95
C VAL A 113 7.56 -2.88 -5.50
N ASN A 114 8.42 -1.91 -5.16
CA ASN A 114 8.70 -1.60 -3.75
C ASN A 114 7.59 -0.70 -3.23
N LEU A 115 6.76 -1.20 -2.31
CA LEU A 115 5.66 -0.45 -1.73
C LEU A 115 6.06 0.05 -0.34
N ASN A 116 6.15 1.36 -0.16
CA ASN A 116 6.30 1.98 1.15
C ASN A 116 4.95 2.47 1.67
N VAL A 117 4.57 2.06 2.87
CA VAL A 117 3.35 2.48 3.55
C VAL A 117 3.75 3.31 4.76
N ASN A 118 3.54 4.63 4.66
CA ASN A 118 3.72 5.56 5.76
C ASN A 118 2.46 5.54 6.64
N LEU A 119 2.46 4.70 7.68
CA LEU A 119 1.35 4.56 8.62
C LEU A 119 1.43 5.64 9.70
N ARG A 120 0.59 6.68 9.57
CA ARG A 120 0.48 7.77 10.53
C ARG A 120 -0.70 7.55 11.46
N ILE A 121 -0.42 7.23 12.72
CA ILE A 121 -1.41 6.89 13.73
C ILE A 121 -1.78 8.15 14.52
N PHE A 122 -2.99 8.66 14.31
CA PHE A 122 -3.55 9.81 15.04
C PHE A 122 -4.32 9.40 16.29
N SER A 123 -4.65 8.11 16.43
CA SER A 123 -5.11 7.52 17.68
C SER A 123 -4.94 5.99 17.64
N THR A 124 -4.68 5.39 18.80
CA THR A 124 -4.22 4.00 18.86
C THR A 124 -5.33 2.97 18.99
N GLU A 125 -6.61 3.36 19.11
CA GLU A 125 -7.69 2.44 19.49
C GLU A 125 -7.84 1.24 18.54
N ALA A 126 -7.68 1.45 17.23
CA ALA A 126 -7.77 0.37 16.24
C ALA A 126 -6.70 -0.71 16.36
N PHE A 127 -5.59 -0.41 17.04
CA PHE A 127 -4.45 -1.32 17.19
C PHE A 127 -4.30 -1.86 18.60
N ARG A 128 -5.31 -1.65 19.46
CA ARG A 128 -5.32 -2.20 20.81
C ARG A 128 -5.98 -3.58 20.79
N THR A 129 -5.49 -4.43 21.67
CA THR A 129 -5.92 -5.82 21.86
C THR A 129 -7.28 -5.96 22.56
N ASN A 130 -7.87 -4.88 23.12
CA ASN A 130 -8.97 -4.99 24.07
C ASN A 130 -10.34 -4.60 23.48
N ASP A 131 -11.32 -5.45 23.78
CA ASP A 131 -12.70 -5.51 23.31
C ASP A 131 -13.56 -4.29 23.71
N GLY A 132 -14.01 -3.53 22.71
CA GLY A 132 -15.13 -2.61 22.85
C GLY A 132 -16.18 -2.94 21.80
N TRP A 133 -17.38 -3.36 22.22
CA TRP A 133 -18.52 -3.48 21.30
C TRP A 133 -18.75 -2.12 20.62
N PRO A 134 -18.92 -2.05 19.28
CA PRO A 134 -19.24 -3.14 18.37
C PRO A 134 -18.06 -3.80 17.61
N ARG A 135 -16.78 -3.62 18.00
CA ARG A 135 -15.63 -4.00 17.12
C ARG A 135 -14.56 -4.85 17.81
N GLN A 136 -14.00 -5.78 17.02
CA GLN A 136 -13.09 -6.84 17.46
C GLN A 136 -11.63 -6.36 17.59
N PRO A 137 -10.82 -6.98 18.47
CA PRO A 137 -9.39 -6.80 18.56
C PRO A 137 -8.71 -6.96 17.19
N GLY A 138 -7.72 -6.12 16.91
CA GLY A 138 -6.96 -6.15 15.66
C GLY A 138 -7.72 -5.58 14.45
N ALA A 139 -8.81 -4.84 14.65
CA ALA A 139 -9.55 -4.16 13.58
C ALA A 139 -8.63 -3.31 12.67
N GLY A 140 -7.66 -2.61 13.25
CA GLY A 140 -6.72 -1.82 12.46
C GLY A 140 -5.81 -2.68 11.57
N PHE A 141 -5.36 -3.82 12.07
CA PHE A 141 -4.58 -4.75 11.24
C PHE A 141 -5.46 -5.41 10.17
N ARG A 142 -6.73 -5.70 10.47
CA ARG A 142 -7.74 -6.12 9.48
C ARG A 142 -7.83 -5.16 8.32
N THR A 143 -8.01 -3.89 8.62
CA THR A 143 -8.09 -2.86 7.60
C THR A 143 -6.78 -2.72 6.80
N LEU A 144 -5.61 -2.86 7.45
CA LEU A 144 -4.32 -2.83 6.76
C LEU A 144 -4.17 -3.95 5.73
N LEU A 145 -4.53 -5.18 6.09
CA LEU A 145 -4.43 -6.29 5.14
C LEU A 145 -5.55 -6.24 4.09
N ALA A 146 -6.75 -5.76 4.43
CA ALA A 146 -7.80 -5.52 3.43
C ALA A 146 -7.32 -4.52 2.36
N LEU A 147 -6.65 -3.45 2.78
CA LEU A 147 -6.02 -2.48 1.89
C LEU A 147 -4.93 -3.12 1.02
N LEU A 148 -4.07 -3.96 1.62
CA LEU A 148 -3.03 -4.69 0.90
C LEU A 148 -3.64 -5.64 -0.13
N ASN A 149 -4.67 -6.40 0.24
CA ASN A 149 -5.38 -7.30 -0.65
C ASN A 149 -6.02 -6.55 -1.83
N ASN A 150 -6.67 -5.42 -1.55
CA ASN A 150 -7.22 -4.54 -2.58
C ASN A 150 -6.14 -4.03 -3.55
N TYR A 151 -4.93 -3.74 -3.06
CA TYR A 151 -3.82 -3.39 -3.94
C TYR A 151 -3.37 -4.56 -4.82
N LEU A 152 -3.29 -5.78 -4.28
CA LEU A 152 -2.82 -6.94 -5.03
C LEU A 152 -3.81 -7.37 -6.13
N VAL A 153 -5.11 -7.27 -5.84
CA VAL A 153 -6.19 -7.66 -6.75
C VAL A 153 -6.50 -6.52 -7.74
N SER A 154 -6.76 -5.32 -7.21
CA SER A 154 -7.27 -4.18 -7.98
C SER A 154 -6.22 -3.14 -8.35
N GLY A 155 -5.00 -3.31 -7.85
CA GLY A 155 -3.89 -2.42 -8.15
C GLY A 155 -3.99 -1.06 -7.47
N PRO A 156 -3.33 -0.04 -8.05
CA PRO A 156 -3.28 1.31 -7.51
C PRO A 156 -4.61 2.03 -7.38
N SER A 157 -5.65 1.52 -8.06
CA SER A 157 -7.01 2.06 -7.95
C SER A 157 -7.60 1.85 -6.55
N LEU A 158 -7.14 0.80 -5.85
CA LEU A 158 -7.65 0.33 -4.56
C LEU A 158 -9.19 0.14 -4.55
N SER A 159 -9.81 0.04 -5.73
CA SER A 159 -11.24 -0.13 -5.94
C SER A 159 -11.46 -1.46 -6.63
N PRO A 160 -12.41 -2.31 -6.19
CA PRO A 160 -12.80 -3.47 -6.98
C PRO A 160 -13.15 -3.01 -8.40
N VAL A 161 -12.52 -3.63 -9.40
CA VAL A 161 -12.81 -3.40 -10.82
C VAL A 161 -13.76 -4.51 -11.23
N ASP A 162 -14.90 -4.16 -11.83
CA ASP A 162 -15.92 -5.13 -12.27
C ASP A 162 -15.42 -6.03 -13.43
N ASP A 163 -14.41 -5.58 -14.17
CA ASP A 163 -13.74 -6.34 -15.23
C ASP A 163 -12.42 -6.96 -14.72
N THR A 164 -12.45 -8.24 -14.36
CA THR A 164 -11.29 -9.06 -13.99
C THR A 164 -10.73 -9.87 -15.17
N THR A 165 -11.06 -9.49 -16.40
CA THR A 165 -10.81 -10.29 -17.62
C THR A 165 -9.33 -10.37 -18.07
N ASP A 166 -8.37 -9.76 -17.35
CA ASP A 166 -6.93 -9.91 -17.63
C ASP A 166 -6.12 -10.27 -16.37
N ILE A 167 -5.55 -11.48 -16.37
CA ILE A 167 -5.53 -12.42 -15.23
C ILE A 167 -4.17 -12.44 -14.50
N GLY A 168 -3.76 -11.34 -13.86
CA GLY A 168 -2.51 -11.34 -13.07
C GLY A 168 -2.51 -10.46 -11.81
N PRO A 169 -1.94 -10.89 -10.66
CA PRO A 169 -1.74 -10.04 -9.49
C PRO A 169 -0.84 -8.85 -9.76
N TYR A 170 -1.00 -7.79 -8.97
CA TYR A 170 0.10 -6.87 -8.70
C TYR A 170 1.05 -7.52 -7.69
N LEU A 171 2.36 -7.40 -7.92
CA LEU A 171 3.38 -8.01 -7.07
C LEU A 171 4.13 -6.94 -6.28
N ILE A 172 4.54 -7.29 -5.07
CA ILE A 172 5.33 -6.45 -4.18
C ILE A 172 6.67 -7.14 -3.93
N ASN A 173 7.76 -6.44 -4.25
CA ASN A 173 9.10 -6.91 -3.93
C ASN A 173 9.38 -6.74 -2.44
N VAL A 174 9.24 -5.50 -1.96
CA VAL A 174 9.44 -5.15 -0.56
C VAL A 174 8.23 -4.34 -0.11
N LEU A 175 7.53 -4.84 0.91
CA LEU A 175 6.54 -4.10 1.66
C LEU A 175 7.25 -3.42 2.84
N SER A 176 7.47 -2.12 2.75
CA SER A 176 7.99 -1.30 3.84
C SER A 176 6.82 -0.63 4.56
N VAL A 177 6.78 -0.71 5.89
CA VAL A 177 5.79 -0.04 6.73
C VAL A 177 6.51 0.88 7.70
N ASP A 178 6.42 2.18 7.45
CA ASP A 178 7.00 3.23 8.27
C ASP A 178 5.91 3.79 9.20
N VAL A 179 5.97 3.46 10.49
CA VAL A 179 4.97 3.83 11.49
C VAL A 179 5.41 5.06 12.27
N THR A 180 4.56 6.09 12.29
CA THR A 180 4.73 7.28 13.13
C THR A 180 3.47 7.57 13.93
N PHE A 181 3.66 8.10 15.14
CA PHE A 181 2.58 8.44 16.05
C PHE A 181 2.37 9.96 16.09
N HIS A 182 1.12 10.38 15.96
CA HIS A 182 0.66 11.77 16.00
C HIS A 182 -0.44 11.97 17.05
N ASP A 183 -0.73 10.94 17.86
CA ASP A 183 -1.74 10.97 18.91
C ASP A 183 -1.24 11.71 20.17
N LEU A 184 -1.66 12.96 20.33
CA LEU A 184 -1.27 13.78 21.47
C LEU A 184 -1.95 13.37 22.80
N TYR A 185 -2.99 12.55 22.76
CA TYR A 185 -3.84 12.28 23.92
C TYR A 185 -3.42 11.03 24.69
N THR A 186 -2.91 9.99 24.01
CA THR A 186 -2.51 8.74 24.68
C THR A 186 -1.09 8.27 24.36
N PRO A 187 -0.06 9.10 24.60
CA PRO A 187 1.34 8.77 24.30
C PRO A 187 1.85 7.52 25.03
N ASP A 188 1.30 7.22 26.21
CA ASP A 188 1.68 6.05 27.00
C ASP A 188 1.32 4.72 26.31
N THR A 189 0.41 4.75 25.33
CA THR A 189 -0.03 3.57 24.58
C THR A 189 0.81 3.28 23.34
N TRP A 190 1.68 4.21 22.92
CA TRP A 190 2.48 4.07 21.71
C TRP A 190 3.44 2.87 21.76
N PRO A 191 4.16 2.59 22.87
CA PRO A 191 5.07 1.45 22.91
C PRO A 191 4.34 0.10 22.75
N ALA A 192 3.19 -0.07 23.41
CA ALA A 192 2.39 -1.28 23.30
C ALA A 192 1.84 -1.45 21.87
N THR A 193 1.32 -0.36 21.29
CA THR A 193 0.83 -0.33 19.90
C THR A 193 1.93 -0.66 18.89
N ALA A 194 3.12 -0.11 19.08
CA ALA A 194 4.29 -0.39 18.26
C ALA A 194 4.69 -1.87 18.30
N GLN A 195 4.71 -2.46 19.49
CA GLN A 195 5.00 -3.89 19.66
C GLN A 195 3.93 -4.76 18.99
N GLU A 196 2.66 -4.40 19.12
CA GLU A 196 1.55 -5.10 18.48
C GLU A 196 1.66 -5.06 16.96
N ILE A 197 1.91 -3.89 16.36
CA ILE A 197 2.11 -3.76 14.91
C ILE A 197 3.33 -4.58 14.44
N LEU A 198 4.46 -4.49 15.13
CA LEU A 198 5.66 -5.25 14.79
C LEU A 198 5.44 -6.76 14.89
N LYS A 199 4.73 -7.22 15.94
CA LYS A 199 4.34 -8.61 16.11
C LYS A 199 3.47 -9.09 14.95
N MET A 200 2.43 -8.34 14.60
CA MET A 200 1.51 -8.71 13.53
C MET A 200 2.18 -8.72 12.15
N LEU A 201 3.08 -7.77 11.85
CA LEU A 201 3.87 -7.77 10.61
C LEU A 201 4.85 -8.95 10.54
N ARG A 202 5.45 -9.33 11.68
CA ARG A 202 6.30 -10.52 11.77
C ARG A 202 5.50 -11.80 11.54
N GLU A 203 4.33 -11.91 12.16
CA GLU A 203 3.43 -13.06 11.98
C GLU A 203 2.95 -13.16 10.53
N LEU A 204 2.62 -12.02 9.90
CA LEU A 204 2.29 -11.98 8.46
C LEU A 204 3.43 -12.55 7.60
N ALA A 205 4.68 -12.09 7.82
CA ALA A 205 5.83 -12.60 7.06
C ALA A 205 6.10 -14.09 7.32
N SER A 206 5.91 -14.54 8.57
CA SER A 206 6.15 -15.93 8.98
C SER A 206 5.04 -16.89 8.51
N SER A 207 3.83 -16.38 8.25
CA SER A 207 2.66 -17.21 7.87
C SER A 207 2.77 -17.87 6.51
N GLY A 208 3.64 -17.35 5.62
CA GLY A 208 3.78 -17.76 4.22
C GLY A 208 2.58 -17.41 3.32
N ILE A 209 1.50 -16.86 3.87
CA ILE A 209 0.32 -16.41 3.12
C ILE A 209 0.64 -15.34 2.05
N PRO A 210 1.56 -14.39 2.29
CA PRO A 210 1.87 -13.37 1.29
C PRO A 210 2.63 -13.89 0.06
N ASP A 211 3.17 -15.12 0.09
CA ASP A 211 3.82 -15.74 -1.07
C ASP A 211 2.76 -16.15 -2.12
N PRO A 212 2.99 -15.97 -3.43
CA PRO A 212 4.16 -15.40 -4.11
C PRO A 212 4.11 -13.88 -4.31
N TYR A 213 3.16 -13.19 -3.68
CA TYR A 213 2.84 -11.79 -3.96
C TYR A 213 3.78 -10.79 -3.30
N VAL A 214 4.33 -11.12 -2.13
CA VAL A 214 5.23 -10.27 -1.35
C VAL A 214 6.50 -11.06 -1.02
N GLN A 215 7.68 -10.56 -1.40
CA GLN A 215 8.94 -11.27 -1.12
C GLN A 215 9.52 -10.93 0.26
N LYS A 216 9.40 -9.67 0.69
CA LYS A 216 10.01 -9.20 1.94
C LYS A 216 9.14 -8.16 2.63
N VAL A 217 9.07 -8.24 3.95
CA VAL A 217 8.40 -7.25 4.80
C VAL A 217 9.46 -6.50 5.63
N LYS A 218 9.35 -5.18 5.66
CA LYS A 218 10.20 -4.28 6.46
C LYS A 218 9.30 -3.38 7.29
N ALA A 219 9.68 -3.17 8.54
CA ALA A 219 8.99 -2.25 9.43
C ALA A 219 9.98 -1.29 10.07
N VAL A 220 9.65 0.00 10.03
CA VAL A 220 10.33 1.02 10.82
C VAL A 220 9.28 1.66 11.70
N VAL A 221 9.49 1.63 13.01
CA VAL A 221 8.61 2.34 13.96
C VAL A 221 9.42 3.44 14.60
N THR A 222 8.95 4.67 14.49
CA THR A 222 9.59 5.83 15.14
C THR A 222 8.57 6.58 15.98
N PHE A 223 8.89 6.79 17.25
CA PHE A 223 8.08 7.63 18.13
C PHE A 223 8.94 8.35 19.17
N ASP A 224 8.45 9.50 19.60
CA ASP A 224 9.08 10.32 20.64
C ASP A 224 8.11 10.54 21.79
N SER A 225 8.15 9.63 22.77
CA SER A 225 7.35 9.77 23.99
C SER A 225 8.06 10.74 24.94
N ARG A 226 7.32 11.40 25.83
CA ARG A 226 7.78 12.47 26.77
C ARG A 226 9.10 12.21 27.52
N SER A 227 9.62 10.99 27.53
CA SER A 227 10.90 10.62 28.13
C SER A 227 11.83 9.78 27.23
N ARG A 228 11.40 9.33 26.05
CA ARG A 228 12.16 8.40 25.19
C ARG A 228 11.79 8.55 23.71
N SER A 229 12.79 8.87 22.91
CA SER A 229 12.78 8.66 21.46
C SER A 229 13.21 7.24 21.15
N MET A 230 12.39 6.49 20.43
CA MET A 230 12.68 5.11 20.03
C MET A 230 12.53 4.95 18.52
N ARG A 231 13.50 4.25 17.93
CA ARG A 231 13.45 3.84 16.53
C ARG A 231 13.75 2.34 16.43
N PHE A 232 12.74 1.57 16.03
CA PHE A 232 12.88 0.15 15.76
C PHE A 232 12.94 -0.04 14.25
N LYS A 233 13.90 -0.82 13.76
CA LYS A 233 13.96 -1.26 12.37
C LYS A 233 14.07 -2.78 12.36
N GLN A 234 13.09 -3.43 11.74
CA GLN A 234 13.06 -4.88 11.60
C GLN A 234 12.74 -5.25 10.16
N GLU A 235 13.32 -6.35 9.68
CA GLU A 235 13.12 -6.86 8.34
C GLU A 235 12.97 -8.37 8.40
N TRP A 236 11.96 -8.91 7.71
CA TRP A 236 11.66 -10.34 7.66
C TRP A 236 11.47 -10.77 6.20
N PRO A 237 12.18 -11.82 5.74
CA PRO A 237 11.81 -12.49 4.50
C PRO A 237 10.45 -13.17 4.70
N VAL A 238 9.63 -13.22 3.64
CA VAL A 238 8.37 -13.98 3.68
C VAL A 238 8.71 -15.46 3.60
N ALA A 239 8.05 -16.28 4.43
CA ALA A 239 8.24 -17.72 4.42
C ALA A 239 7.69 -18.33 3.12
N GLU A 240 8.45 -19.25 2.53
CA GLU A 240 8.05 -19.96 1.29
C GLU A 240 7.00 -21.04 1.54
N THR A 241 6.78 -21.42 2.81
CA THR A 241 5.83 -22.47 3.20
C THR A 241 4.71 -21.86 4.03
N VAL A 242 3.47 -22.21 3.68
CA VAL A 242 2.28 -21.72 4.37
C VAL A 242 2.07 -22.55 5.64
N ASP A 243 2.05 -21.89 6.80
CA ASP A 243 1.56 -22.52 8.03
C ASP A 243 0.02 -22.60 7.95
N GLU A 244 -0.51 -23.77 7.59
CA GLU A 244 -1.95 -23.97 7.41
C GLU A 244 -2.78 -23.67 8.67
N LYS A 245 -2.22 -23.89 9.88
CA LYS A 245 -2.95 -23.63 11.13
C LYS A 245 -3.10 -22.14 11.37
N GLN A 246 -2.02 -21.38 11.18
CA GLN A 246 -2.08 -19.93 11.24
C GLN A 246 -2.93 -19.37 10.10
N SER A 247 -2.77 -19.89 8.88
CA SER A 247 -3.55 -19.47 7.70
C SER A 247 -5.05 -19.58 7.90
N ARG A 248 -5.54 -20.66 8.53
CA ARG A 248 -6.97 -20.78 8.90
C ARG A 248 -7.41 -19.73 9.92
N HIS A 249 -6.56 -19.36 10.88
CA HIS A 249 -6.86 -18.31 11.85
C HIS A 249 -6.97 -16.94 11.16
N TRP A 250 -6.02 -16.64 10.27
CA TRP A 250 -6.04 -15.42 9.46
C TRP A 250 -7.27 -15.38 8.54
N ARG A 251 -7.58 -16.45 7.80
CA ARG A 251 -8.78 -16.50 6.95
C ARG A 251 -10.08 -16.32 7.74
N LYS A 252 -10.21 -16.94 8.92
CA LYS A 252 -11.36 -16.75 9.82
C LYS A 252 -11.49 -15.31 10.33
N ALA A 253 -10.38 -14.59 10.48
CA ALA A 253 -10.38 -13.17 10.82
C ALA A 253 -10.66 -12.24 9.63
N GLY A 254 -10.98 -12.81 8.45
CA GLY A 254 -11.31 -12.07 7.22
C GLY A 254 -10.13 -11.88 6.26
N PHE A 255 -8.96 -12.45 6.56
CA PHE A 255 -7.75 -12.25 5.78
C PHE A 255 -7.61 -13.30 4.68
N ILE A 256 -8.07 -12.95 3.49
CA ILE A 256 -8.03 -13.83 2.32
C ILE A 256 -7.12 -13.19 1.26
N PHE A 257 -5.85 -13.60 1.22
CA PHE A 257 -5.04 -13.48 0.01
C PHE A 257 -5.57 -14.52 -0.98
N ALA A 258 -6.66 -14.20 -1.68
CA ALA A 258 -7.18 -15.05 -2.75
C ALA A 258 -7.38 -14.21 -4.01
N LEU A 259 -6.48 -14.42 -4.96
CA LEU A 259 -6.89 -14.40 -6.37
C LEU A 259 -7.65 -15.66 -6.78
N SER A 260 -7.85 -16.62 -5.88
CA SER A 260 -8.83 -17.68 -6.07
C SER A 260 -10.24 -17.15 -5.79
N GLN A 261 -10.79 -16.38 -6.75
CA GLN A 261 -12.23 -16.16 -6.87
C GLN A 261 -13.00 -17.46 -7.25
N SER A 262 -12.60 -18.61 -6.72
CA SER A 262 -13.18 -19.92 -7.04
C SER A 262 -13.80 -20.65 -5.84
N GLU A 263 -13.77 -20.10 -4.62
CA GLU A 263 -14.31 -20.82 -3.44
C GLU A 263 -15.30 -20.01 -2.61
N ALA A 264 -15.97 -19.01 -3.20
CA ALA A 264 -17.07 -18.33 -2.53
C ALA A 264 -18.23 -17.99 -3.49
N ALA A 265 -18.75 -19.01 -4.17
CA ALA A 265 -20.15 -19.00 -4.57
C ALA A 265 -20.82 -20.19 -3.85
N PRO A 266 -21.63 -19.97 -2.80
CA PRO A 266 -22.61 -20.97 -2.45
C PRO A 266 -23.58 -21.05 -3.65
N GLN A 267 -23.63 -22.22 -4.28
CA GLN A 267 -24.72 -22.54 -5.19
C GLN A 267 -26.02 -22.34 -4.42
N ALA A 268 -26.81 -21.36 -4.86
CA ALA A 268 -28.23 -21.25 -4.57
C ALA A 268 -28.98 -21.69 -5.82
#